data_AF-A0ABD2WZP8-F1
#
_entry.id   AF-A0ABD2WZP8-F1
#
_cell.length_a   1.000
_cell.length_b   1.000
_cell.length_c   1.000
_cell.angle_alpha   90.00
_cell.angle_beta   90.00
_cell.angle_gamma   90.00
#
_symmetry.space_group_name_H-M   'P 1'
#
loop_
_entity.id
_entity.type
_entity.pdbx_description
1 polymer ?
#
loop_
_entity_poly.entity_id
_entity_poly.type
_entity_poly.pdbx_seq_one_letter_code
_entity_poly.pdbx_strand_id
1 'polypeptide(L)'
;MQTELEKRLSELAASFRSASDLRLAEATQRTVRENVALRRQLETLLRHCRQLDARRQDSQENERELRLVASLHEAEARLALGKVMRLHRRTERLALEQRAKSQAIGRSLRADKYARLSEAARRESSLDRHEELRKSRLLEQNIQKSREDRLGLCREAQQACQRIARLAHVLERAKRTVQQALAKTELRQATDRHEQYEQDQEDTCTDCLSDYKEHLLHSLANIFDEYSDDTDREPKELLEVHSVPSDDIYEFGQLGLIPAMTTSVIDVLSDNSSNLGDGLLNDNSKKTNDDSVSKCCCDLLDFA
;
A
#
# COMPACT_ATOMS: atom_id res chain seq x y z
N MET A 1 -65.77 -107.99 -114.76
CA MET A 1 -65.43 -106.58 -115.10
C MET A 1 -65.95 -105.58 -114.07
N GLN A 2 -67.25 -105.56 -113.73
CA GLN A 2 -67.78 -104.61 -112.72
C GLN A 2 -67.32 -104.93 -111.28
N THR A 3 -67.29 -106.20 -110.90
CA THR A 3 -66.93 -106.66 -109.54
C THR A 3 -65.47 -106.43 -109.14
N GLU A 4 -64.54 -106.44 -110.10
CA GLU A 4 -63.11 -106.13 -109.85
C GLU A 4 -62.88 -104.62 -109.68
N LEU A 5 -63.68 -103.81 -110.38
CA LEU A 5 -63.62 -102.36 -110.31
C LEU A 5 -64.18 -101.87 -108.97
N GLU A 6 -65.26 -102.48 -108.48
CA GLU A 6 -65.79 -102.25 -107.12
C GLU A 6 -64.78 -102.63 -106.03
N LYS A 7 -64.09 -103.77 -106.17
CA LYS A 7 -63.02 -104.17 -105.23
C LYS A 7 -61.88 -103.15 -105.22
N ARG A 8 -61.36 -102.74 -106.38
CA ARG A 8 -60.32 -101.72 -106.46
C ARG A 8 -60.76 -100.37 -105.90
N LEU A 9 -62.00 -99.94 -106.12
CA LEU A 9 -62.54 -98.72 -105.52
C LEU A 9 -62.67 -98.85 -103.99
N SER A 10 -63.05 -100.02 -103.48
CA SER A 10 -63.12 -100.27 -102.04
C SER A 10 -61.73 -100.27 -101.37
N GLU A 11 -60.72 -100.85 -102.02
CA GLU A 11 -59.32 -100.83 -101.58
C GLU A 11 -58.73 -99.42 -101.63
N LEU A 12 -59.03 -98.66 -102.68
CA LEU A 12 -58.63 -97.26 -102.81
C LEU A 12 -59.32 -96.39 -101.74
N ALA A 13 -60.61 -96.59 -101.48
CA ALA A 13 -61.32 -95.90 -100.41
C ALA A 13 -60.76 -96.26 -99.03
N ALA A 14 -60.39 -97.53 -98.81
CA ALA A 14 -59.75 -97.98 -97.58
C ALA A 14 -58.35 -97.36 -97.39
N SER A 15 -57.54 -97.27 -98.44
CA SER A 15 -56.21 -96.66 -98.38
C SER A 15 -56.28 -95.13 -98.20
N PHE A 16 -57.23 -94.44 -98.86
CA PHE A 16 -57.47 -93.02 -98.63
C PHE A 16 -57.96 -92.74 -97.21
N ARG A 17 -58.89 -93.56 -96.68
CA ARG A 17 -59.32 -93.45 -95.28
C ARG A 17 -58.14 -93.62 -94.34
N SER A 18 -57.32 -94.65 -94.52
CA SER A 18 -56.13 -94.88 -93.69
C SER A 18 -55.12 -93.73 -93.78
N ALA A 19 -54.87 -93.16 -94.96
CA ALA A 19 -53.96 -92.03 -95.12
C ALA A 19 -54.51 -90.73 -94.49
N SER A 20 -55.82 -90.49 -94.60
CA SER A 20 -56.49 -89.38 -93.94
C SER A 20 -56.51 -89.55 -92.42
N ASP A 21 -56.77 -90.76 -91.92
CA ASP A 21 -56.74 -91.08 -90.49
C ASP A 21 -55.34 -90.89 -89.90
N LEU A 22 -54.29 -91.28 -90.62
CA LEU A 22 -52.90 -91.04 -90.22
C LEU A 22 -52.60 -89.53 -90.13
N ARG A 23 -53.01 -88.74 -91.12
CA ARG A 23 -52.83 -87.27 -91.11
C ARG A 23 -53.62 -86.61 -89.99
N LEU A 24 -54.85 -87.05 -89.76
CA LEU A 24 -55.68 -86.56 -88.67
C LEU A 24 -55.06 -86.93 -87.32
N ALA A 25 -54.51 -88.14 -87.17
CA ALA A 25 -53.78 -88.57 -85.99
C ALA A 25 -52.51 -87.73 -85.76
N GLU A 26 -51.76 -87.40 -86.81
CA GLU A 26 -50.60 -86.51 -86.70
C GLU A 26 -50.99 -85.08 -86.29
N ALA A 27 -52.02 -84.51 -86.90
CA ALA A 27 -52.50 -83.17 -86.57
C ALA A 27 -53.04 -83.09 -85.13
N THR A 28 -53.82 -84.08 -84.71
CA THR A 28 -54.30 -84.19 -83.32
C THR A 28 -53.14 -84.40 -82.35
N GLN A 29 -52.13 -85.20 -82.69
CA GLN A 29 -50.97 -85.39 -81.83
C GLN A 29 -50.12 -84.11 -81.70
N ARG A 30 -49.93 -83.34 -82.79
CA ARG A 30 -49.23 -82.04 -82.74
C ARG A 30 -49.97 -81.06 -81.85
N THR A 31 -51.28 -80.89 -82.06
CA THR A 31 -52.11 -80.00 -81.22
C THR A 31 -52.13 -80.43 -79.75
N VAL A 32 -52.14 -81.74 -79.46
CA VAL A 32 -52.01 -82.24 -78.07
C VAL A 32 -50.65 -81.89 -77.47
N ARG A 33 -49.55 -82.07 -78.21
CA ARG A 33 -48.20 -81.72 -77.74
C ARG A 33 -48.06 -80.22 -77.47
N GLU A 34 -48.59 -79.38 -78.35
CA GLU A 34 -48.61 -77.93 -78.19
C GLU A 34 -49.42 -77.52 -76.95
N ASN A 35 -50.62 -78.07 -76.77
CA ASN A 35 -51.43 -77.81 -75.58
C ASN A 35 -50.72 -78.22 -74.28
N VAL A 36 -50.03 -79.37 -74.28
CA VAL A 36 -49.22 -79.80 -73.13
C VAL A 36 -48.05 -78.85 -72.87
N ALA A 37 -47.36 -78.38 -73.91
CA ALA A 37 -46.27 -77.41 -73.79
C ALA A 37 -46.77 -76.06 -73.25
N LEU A 38 -47.88 -75.54 -73.79
CA LEU A 38 -48.53 -74.31 -73.34
C LEU A 38 -48.97 -74.42 -71.88
N ARG A 39 -49.57 -75.55 -71.48
CA ARG A 39 -49.94 -75.80 -70.09
C ARG A 39 -48.73 -75.76 -69.15
N ARG A 40 -47.61 -76.41 -69.51
CA ARG A 40 -46.37 -76.37 -68.70
C ARG A 40 -45.79 -74.96 -68.60
N GLN A 41 -45.85 -74.18 -69.68
CA GLN A 41 -45.43 -72.78 -69.68
C GLN A 41 -46.33 -71.95 -68.77
N LEU A 42 -47.66 -72.11 -68.84
CA LEU A 42 -48.62 -71.44 -67.95
C LEU A 42 -48.37 -71.80 -66.48
N GLU A 43 -48.14 -73.08 -66.16
CA GLU A 43 -47.81 -73.52 -64.80
C GLU A 43 -46.49 -72.92 -64.29
N THR A 44 -45.53 -72.67 -65.18
CA THR A 44 -44.26 -72.01 -64.83
C THR A 44 -44.46 -70.51 -64.61
N LEU A 45 -45.21 -69.84 -65.49
CA LEU A 45 -45.58 -68.43 -65.33
C LEU A 45 -46.36 -68.19 -64.04
N LEU A 46 -47.35 -69.03 -63.72
CA LEU A 46 -48.11 -68.93 -62.48
C LEU A 46 -47.22 -69.11 -61.24
N ARG A 47 -46.23 -70.01 -61.30
CA ARG A 47 -45.23 -70.15 -60.22
C ARG A 47 -44.38 -68.89 -60.06
N HIS A 48 -43.91 -68.30 -61.16
CA HIS A 48 -43.16 -67.05 -61.11
C HIS A 48 -44.01 -65.88 -60.58
N CYS A 49 -45.27 -65.75 -61.01
CA CYS A 49 -46.19 -64.74 -60.48
C CYS A 49 -46.33 -64.87 -58.95
N ARG A 50 -46.58 -66.08 -58.44
CA ARG A 50 -46.68 -66.31 -56.99
C ARG A 50 -45.39 -65.96 -56.24
N GLN A 51 -44.22 -66.27 -56.80
CA GLN A 51 -42.93 -65.93 -56.20
C GLN A 51 -42.68 -64.42 -56.20
N LEU A 52 -43.04 -63.73 -57.28
CA LEU A 52 -42.92 -62.27 -57.37
C LEU A 52 -43.89 -61.58 -56.41
N ASP A 53 -45.12 -62.09 -56.27
CA ASP A 53 -46.10 -61.59 -55.31
C ASP A 53 -45.61 -61.75 -53.87
N ALA A 54 -45.04 -62.91 -53.52
CA ALA A 54 -44.44 -63.13 -52.19
C ALA A 54 -43.27 -62.15 -51.94
N ARG A 55 -42.32 -62.04 -52.87
CA ARG A 55 -41.19 -61.08 -52.75
C ARG A 55 -41.66 -59.64 -52.65
N ARG A 56 -42.73 -59.28 -53.36
CA ARG A 56 -43.33 -57.95 -53.29
C ARG A 56 -43.91 -57.68 -51.91
N GLN A 57 -44.60 -58.65 -51.31
CA GLN A 57 -45.13 -58.53 -49.95
C GLN A 57 -44.00 -58.39 -48.94
N ASP A 58 -42.99 -59.26 -49.00
CA ASP A 58 -41.80 -59.18 -48.13
C ASP A 58 -41.10 -57.82 -48.25
N SER A 59 -40.92 -57.33 -49.48
CA SER A 59 -40.30 -56.03 -49.71
C SER A 59 -41.14 -54.87 -49.16
N GLN A 60 -42.47 -54.95 -49.24
CA GLN A 60 -43.37 -53.93 -48.69
C GLN A 60 -43.37 -53.93 -47.17
N GLU A 61 -43.28 -55.11 -46.54
CA GLU A 61 -43.16 -55.25 -45.09
C GLU A 61 -41.82 -54.69 -44.61
N ASN A 62 -40.71 -55.10 -45.24
CA ASN A 62 -39.38 -54.58 -44.93
C ASN A 62 -39.31 -53.06 -45.09
N GLU A 63 -39.90 -52.50 -46.14
CA GLU A 63 -39.94 -51.04 -46.34
C GLU A 63 -40.71 -50.33 -45.21
N ARG A 64 -41.83 -50.90 -44.76
CA ARG A 64 -42.60 -50.35 -43.63
C ARG A 64 -41.80 -50.39 -42.34
N GLU A 65 -41.13 -51.51 -42.06
CA GLU A 65 -40.26 -51.65 -40.89
C GLU A 65 -39.11 -50.64 -40.90
N LEU A 66 -38.40 -50.51 -42.02
CA LEU A 66 -37.31 -49.55 -42.16
C LEU A 66 -37.79 -48.11 -41.96
N ARG A 67 -38.96 -47.75 -42.47
CA ARG A 67 -39.56 -46.42 -42.24
C ARG A 67 -39.89 -46.20 -40.76
N LEU A 68 -40.41 -47.21 -40.07
CA LEU A 68 -40.69 -47.13 -38.64
C LEU A 68 -39.40 -46.94 -37.83
N VAL A 69 -38.36 -47.73 -38.11
CA VAL A 69 -37.05 -47.62 -37.45
C VAL A 69 -36.41 -46.25 -37.70
N ALA A 70 -36.45 -45.75 -38.93
CA ALA A 70 -35.96 -44.41 -39.25
C ALA A 70 -36.69 -43.33 -38.44
N SER A 71 -38.03 -43.41 -38.37
CA SER A 71 -38.84 -42.45 -37.60
C SER A 71 -38.53 -42.48 -36.10
N LEU A 72 -38.26 -43.67 -35.55
CA LEU A 72 -37.89 -43.85 -34.16
C LEU A 72 -36.52 -43.23 -33.88
N HIS A 73 -35.52 -43.49 -34.72
CA HIS A 73 -34.19 -42.91 -34.57
C HIS A 73 -34.20 -41.38 -34.71
N GLU A 74 -35.00 -40.83 -35.62
CA GLU A 74 -35.19 -39.37 -35.70
C GLU A 74 -35.78 -38.78 -34.42
N ALA A 75 -36.79 -39.45 -33.83
CA ALA A 75 -37.39 -39.02 -32.58
C ALA A 75 -36.39 -39.10 -31.41
N GLU A 76 -35.62 -40.19 -31.31
CA GLU A 76 -34.56 -40.36 -30.31
C GLU A 76 -33.45 -39.31 -30.45
N ALA A 77 -33.01 -39.03 -31.68
CA ALA A 77 -32.00 -38.01 -31.96
C ALA A 77 -32.47 -36.62 -31.52
N ARG A 78 -33.74 -36.26 -31.78
CA ARG A 78 -34.33 -35.00 -31.32
C ARG A 78 -34.39 -34.91 -29.79
N LEU A 79 -34.78 -36.00 -29.12
CA LEU A 79 -34.80 -36.06 -27.65
C LEU A 79 -33.40 -35.95 -27.04
N ALA A 80 -32.42 -36.65 -27.62
CA ALA A 80 -31.02 -36.61 -27.20
C ALA A 80 -30.45 -35.19 -27.38
N LEU A 81 -30.66 -34.56 -28.53
CA LEU A 81 -30.24 -33.18 -28.78
C LEU A 81 -30.86 -32.22 -27.76
N GLY A 82 -32.17 -32.33 -27.52
CA GLY A 82 -32.86 -31.52 -26.51
C GLY A 82 -32.28 -31.69 -25.10
N LYS A 83 -31.89 -32.91 -24.71
CA LYS A 83 -31.22 -33.16 -23.43
C LYS A 83 -29.83 -32.51 -23.39
N VAL A 84 -29.02 -32.69 -24.44
CA VAL A 84 -27.67 -32.12 -24.54
C VAL A 84 -27.70 -30.60 -24.49
N MET A 85 -28.62 -29.95 -25.22
CA MET A 85 -28.76 -28.49 -25.19
C MET A 85 -29.13 -27.97 -23.80
N ARG A 86 -30.03 -28.65 -23.07
CA ARG A 86 -30.37 -28.28 -21.69
C ARG A 86 -29.19 -28.43 -20.74
N LEU A 87 -28.44 -29.53 -20.86
CA LEU A 87 -27.23 -29.76 -20.06
C LEU A 87 -26.18 -28.71 -20.36
N HIS A 88 -25.92 -28.41 -21.64
CA HIS A 88 -24.95 -27.42 -22.06
C HIS A 88 -25.26 -26.04 -21.46
N ARG A 89 -26.50 -25.56 -21.59
CA ARG A 89 -26.93 -24.28 -20.98
C ARG A 89 -26.76 -24.26 -19.46
N ARG A 90 -27.02 -25.39 -18.78
CA ARG A 90 -26.81 -25.51 -17.34
C ARG A 90 -25.33 -25.45 -16.99
N THR A 91 -24.48 -26.15 -17.73
CA THR A 91 -23.03 -26.16 -17.55
C THR A 91 -22.44 -24.76 -17.77
N GLU A 92 -22.87 -24.03 -18.79
CA GLU A 92 -22.44 -22.65 -19.05
C GLU A 92 -22.79 -21.72 -17.89
N ARG A 93 -24.02 -21.79 -17.38
CA ARG A 93 -24.45 -21.00 -16.21
C ARG A 93 -23.60 -21.33 -14.98
N LEU A 94 -23.38 -22.61 -14.70
CA LEU A 94 -22.54 -23.04 -13.58
C LEU A 94 -21.08 -22.58 -13.74
N ALA A 95 -20.54 -22.59 -14.96
CA ALA A 95 -19.19 -22.10 -15.23
C ALA A 95 -19.06 -20.59 -14.99
N LEU A 96 -20.07 -19.80 -15.40
CA LEU A 96 -20.12 -18.36 -15.14
C LEU A 96 -20.23 -18.06 -13.64
N GLU A 97 -21.10 -18.76 -12.92
CA GLU A 97 -21.24 -18.64 -11.47
C GLU A 97 -19.94 -18.99 -10.74
N GLN A 98 -19.27 -20.07 -11.16
CA GLN A 98 -18.00 -20.48 -10.58
C GLN A 98 -16.91 -19.43 -10.82
N ARG A 99 -16.84 -18.85 -12.03
CA ARG A 99 -15.91 -17.78 -12.35
C ARG A 99 -16.14 -16.56 -11.46
N ALA A 100 -17.41 -16.15 -11.28
CA ALA A 100 -17.77 -15.03 -10.41
C ALA A 100 -17.39 -15.30 -8.95
N LYS A 101 -17.69 -16.49 -8.42
CA LYS A 101 -17.32 -16.90 -7.06
C LYS A 101 -15.81 -16.91 -6.86
N SER A 102 -15.04 -17.50 -7.77
CA SER A 102 -13.57 -17.50 -7.71
C SER A 102 -12.99 -16.08 -7.70
N GLN A 103 -13.55 -15.18 -8.50
CA GLN A 103 -13.15 -13.76 -8.48
C GLN A 103 -13.48 -13.09 -7.15
N ALA A 104 -14.67 -13.34 -6.59
CA ALA A 104 -15.08 -12.80 -5.29
C ALA A 104 -14.17 -13.30 -4.15
N ILE A 105 -13.87 -14.60 -4.13
CA ILE A 105 -12.92 -15.19 -3.17
C ILE A 105 -11.55 -14.54 -3.31
N GLY A 106 -11.05 -14.40 -4.55
CA GLY A 106 -9.77 -13.73 -4.80
C GLY A 106 -9.74 -12.28 -4.32
N ARG A 107 -10.85 -11.54 -4.46
CA ARG A 107 -10.97 -10.17 -3.93
C ARG A 107 -10.97 -10.16 -2.41
N SER A 108 -11.74 -11.05 -1.77
CA SER A 108 -11.80 -11.18 -0.31
C SER A 108 -10.43 -11.51 0.28
N LEU A 109 -9.72 -12.49 -0.28
CA LEU A 109 -8.39 -12.88 0.20
C LEU A 109 -7.37 -11.74 0.10
N ARG A 110 -7.43 -10.94 -0.97
CA ARG A 110 -6.59 -9.74 -1.10
C ARG A 110 -6.97 -8.70 -0.05
N ALA A 111 -8.26 -8.41 0.12
CA ALA A 111 -8.73 -7.47 1.13
C ALA A 111 -8.29 -7.89 2.54
N ASP A 112 -8.45 -9.17 2.89
CA ASP A 112 -8.01 -9.73 4.18
C ASP A 112 -6.50 -9.60 4.37
N LYS A 113 -5.70 -9.86 3.32
CA LYS A 113 -4.25 -9.66 3.36
C LYS A 113 -3.90 -8.19 3.64
N TYR A 114 -4.51 -7.25 2.93
CA TYR A 114 -4.27 -5.82 3.15
C TYR A 114 -4.74 -5.36 4.53
N ALA A 115 -5.89 -5.85 5.00
CA ALA A 115 -6.39 -5.56 6.34
C ALA A 115 -5.38 -6.00 7.41
N ARG A 116 -4.86 -7.24 7.32
CA ARG A 116 -3.84 -7.75 8.26
C ARG A 116 -2.56 -6.93 8.24
N LEU A 117 -2.07 -6.55 7.05
CA LEU A 117 -0.89 -5.70 6.92
C LEU A 117 -1.13 -4.31 7.53
N SER A 118 -2.30 -3.71 7.29
CA SER A 118 -2.66 -2.41 7.86
C SER A 118 -2.79 -2.46 9.39
N GLU A 119 -3.32 -3.56 9.93
CA GLU A 119 -3.39 -3.76 11.37
C GLU A 119 -2.01 -3.91 12.00
N ALA A 120 -1.10 -4.66 11.35
CA ALA A 120 0.28 -4.81 11.81
C ALA A 120 1.00 -3.46 11.83
N ALA A 121 0.94 -2.70 10.74
CA ALA A 121 1.54 -1.36 10.66
C ALA A 121 0.94 -0.39 11.70
N ARG A 122 -0.37 -0.47 11.96
CA ARG A 122 -1.02 0.34 12.99
C ARG A 122 -0.57 -0.03 14.40
N ARG A 123 -0.37 -1.33 14.68
CA ARG A 123 0.16 -1.79 15.97
C ARG A 123 1.60 -1.31 16.18
N GLU A 124 2.46 -1.44 15.18
CA GLU A 124 3.84 -0.95 15.19
C GLU A 124 3.89 0.56 15.43
N SER A 125 3.16 1.36 14.65
CA SER A 125 3.06 2.81 14.84
C SER A 125 2.52 3.21 16.23
N SER A 126 1.64 2.39 16.82
CA SER A 126 1.16 2.63 18.18
C SER A 126 2.26 2.40 19.23
N LEU A 127 3.09 1.39 19.05
CA LEU A 127 4.23 1.11 19.94
C LEU A 127 5.26 2.23 19.83
N ASP A 128 5.63 2.63 18.61
CA ASP A 128 6.56 3.74 18.37
C ASP A 128 6.06 5.03 19.02
N ARG A 129 4.76 5.35 18.84
CA ARG A 129 4.15 6.52 19.48
C ARG A 129 4.24 6.46 21.00
N HIS A 130 4.05 5.28 21.60
CA HIS A 130 4.19 5.12 23.06
C HIS A 130 5.63 5.30 23.52
N GLU A 131 6.61 4.80 22.76
CA GLU A 131 8.02 4.98 23.06
C GLU A 131 8.44 6.46 22.96
N GLU A 132 8.01 7.16 21.90
CA GLU A 132 8.28 8.58 21.71
C GLU A 132 7.61 9.45 22.79
N LEU A 133 6.38 9.14 23.18
CA LEU A 133 5.74 9.81 24.33
C LEU A 133 6.51 9.58 25.63
N ARG A 134 7.09 8.38 25.84
CA ARG A 134 7.92 8.11 27.01
C ARG A 134 9.23 8.90 26.99
N LYS A 135 9.89 8.99 25.82
CA LYS A 135 11.11 9.81 25.63
C LYS A 135 10.82 11.29 25.87
N SER A 136 9.73 11.80 25.31
CA SER A 136 9.29 13.19 25.52
C SER A 136 9.07 13.51 27.00
N ARG A 137 8.36 12.66 27.75
CA ARG A 137 8.18 12.84 29.20
C ARG A 137 9.50 12.82 29.98
N LEU A 138 10.45 11.96 29.60
CA LEU A 138 11.77 11.94 30.24
C LEU A 138 12.55 13.23 29.98
N LEU A 139 12.51 13.72 28.74
CA LEU A 139 13.14 14.99 28.37
C LEU A 139 12.51 16.17 29.12
N GLU A 140 11.18 16.22 29.25
CA GLU A 140 10.49 17.24 30.06
C GLU A 140 10.95 17.22 31.52
N GLN A 141 11.06 16.03 32.14
CA GLN A 141 11.57 15.90 33.50
C GLN A 141 13.03 16.36 33.63
N ASN A 142 13.88 16.04 32.64
CA ASN A 142 15.27 16.47 32.64
C ASN A 142 15.41 17.99 32.46
N ILE A 143 14.59 18.60 31.61
CA ILE A 143 14.54 20.06 31.45
C ILE A 143 14.12 20.71 32.77
N GLN A 144 13.10 20.16 33.43
CA GLN A 144 12.62 20.71 34.71
C GLN A 144 13.70 20.63 35.79
N LYS A 145 14.38 19.48 35.94
CA LYS A 145 15.52 19.34 36.85
C LYS A 145 16.65 20.31 36.53
N SER A 146 17.02 20.43 35.25
CA SER A 146 18.07 21.37 34.83
C SER A 146 17.70 22.84 35.14
N ARG A 147 16.42 23.21 35.03
CA ARG A 147 15.93 24.54 35.43
C ARG A 147 16.04 24.74 36.94
N GLU A 148 15.68 23.74 37.74
CA GLU A 148 15.79 23.77 39.20
C GLU A 148 17.26 23.87 39.64
N ASP A 149 18.15 23.07 39.05
CA ASP A 149 19.59 23.11 39.29
C ASP A 149 20.17 24.49 38.94
N ARG A 150 19.79 25.05 37.78
CA ARG A 150 20.21 26.38 37.36
C ARG A 150 19.75 27.45 38.35
N LEU A 151 18.51 27.38 38.83
CA LEU A 151 18.00 28.31 39.84
C LEU A 151 18.77 28.17 41.16
N GLY A 152 19.10 26.95 41.58
CA GLY A 152 19.95 26.67 42.75
C GLY A 152 21.32 27.31 42.61
N LEU A 153 22.03 27.05 41.51
CA LEU A 153 23.34 27.62 41.22
C LEU A 153 23.31 29.15 41.13
N CYS A 154 22.26 29.74 40.54
CA CYS A 154 22.10 31.20 40.51
C CYS A 154 21.97 31.78 41.92
N ARG A 155 21.21 31.13 42.82
CA ARG A 155 21.09 31.56 44.22
C ARG A 155 22.42 31.43 44.96
N GLU A 156 23.14 30.32 44.80
CA GLU A 156 24.46 30.13 45.39
C GLU A 156 25.47 31.18 44.90
N ALA A 157 25.49 31.45 43.59
CA ALA A 157 26.32 32.50 43.01
C ALA A 157 25.97 33.89 43.57
N GLN A 158 24.68 34.20 43.71
CA GLN A 158 24.22 35.46 44.29
C GLN A 158 24.66 35.59 45.76
N GLN A 159 24.52 34.53 46.56
CA GLN A 159 25.02 34.50 47.94
C GLN A 159 26.53 34.69 48.01
N ALA A 160 27.29 34.03 47.13
CA ALA A 160 28.74 34.19 47.03
C ALA A 160 29.13 35.64 46.65
N CYS A 161 28.45 36.24 45.67
CA CYS A 161 28.65 37.65 45.30
C CYS A 161 28.35 38.60 46.46
N GLN A 162 27.27 38.37 47.21
CA GLN A 162 26.97 39.15 48.41
C GLN A 162 28.07 39.03 49.48
N ARG A 163 28.58 37.81 49.73
CA ARG A 163 29.70 37.57 50.65
C ARG A 163 30.97 38.30 50.21
N ILE A 164 31.31 38.23 48.92
CA ILE A 164 32.46 38.94 48.33
C ILE A 164 32.29 40.45 48.49
N ALA A 165 31.10 41.00 48.20
CA ALA A 165 30.83 42.42 48.35
C ALA A 165 30.97 42.89 49.81
N ARG A 166 30.48 42.09 50.77
CA ARG A 166 30.65 42.36 52.21
C ARG A 166 32.13 42.34 52.61
N LEU A 167 32.87 41.31 52.21
CA LEU A 167 34.32 41.20 52.45
C LEU A 167 35.07 42.40 51.85
N ALA A 168 34.75 42.78 50.62
CA ALA A 168 35.35 43.94 49.96
C ALA A 168 35.06 45.24 50.73
N HIS A 169 33.85 45.40 51.27
CA HIS A 169 33.50 46.55 52.10
C HIS A 169 34.32 46.60 53.39
N VAL A 170 34.48 45.47 54.09
CA VAL A 170 35.30 45.37 55.30
C VAL A 170 36.77 45.66 55.00
N LEU A 171 37.32 45.05 53.95
CA LEU A 171 38.71 45.31 53.52
C LEU A 171 38.94 46.77 53.16
N GLU A 172 37.98 47.42 52.49
CA GLU A 172 38.07 48.84 52.15
C GLU A 172 37.99 49.72 53.41
N ARG A 173 37.15 49.36 54.39
CA ARG A 173 37.06 50.06 55.69
C ARG A 173 38.38 49.92 56.46
N ALA A 174 38.94 48.72 56.53
CA ALA A 174 40.24 48.43 57.14
C ALA A 174 41.39 49.18 56.44
N LYS A 175 41.40 49.18 55.10
CA LYS A 175 42.36 49.94 54.28
C LYS A 175 42.29 51.43 54.60
N ARG A 176 41.09 52.02 54.64
CA ARG A 176 40.92 53.45 55.00
C ARG A 176 41.40 53.74 56.41
N THR A 177 41.13 52.88 57.40
CA THR A 177 41.65 53.09 58.76
C THR A 177 43.17 53.05 58.82
N VAL A 178 43.80 52.14 58.06
CA VAL A 178 45.27 52.09 57.95
C VAL A 178 45.81 53.32 57.22
N GLN A 179 45.19 53.74 56.12
CA GLN A 179 45.59 54.94 55.38
C GLN A 179 45.45 56.21 56.20
N GLN A 180 44.33 56.38 56.92
CA GLN A 180 44.15 57.48 57.87
C GLN A 180 45.20 57.41 58.97
N ALA A 181 45.56 56.21 59.40
CA ALA A 181 46.55 56.03 60.43
C ALA A 181 47.95 56.46 59.96
N LEU A 182 48.33 56.03 58.76
CA LEU A 182 49.58 56.40 58.08
C LEU A 182 49.65 57.90 57.79
N ALA A 183 48.59 58.51 57.24
CA ALA A 183 48.55 59.93 56.95
C ALA A 183 48.72 60.79 58.21
N LYS A 184 48.14 60.39 59.34
CA LYS A 184 48.33 61.07 60.64
C LYS A 184 49.76 60.87 61.19
N THR A 185 50.38 59.72 60.98
CA THR A 185 51.80 59.53 61.34
C THR A 185 52.74 60.35 60.46
N GLU A 186 52.46 60.47 59.16
CA GLU A 186 53.22 61.31 58.23
C GLU A 186 53.04 62.80 58.53
N LEU A 187 51.82 63.24 58.87
CA LEU A 187 51.54 64.61 59.30
C LEU A 187 52.27 64.96 60.61
N ARG A 188 52.33 64.02 61.57
CA ARG A 188 53.10 64.17 62.81
C ARG A 188 54.61 64.23 62.55
N GLN A 189 55.14 63.37 61.69
CA GLN A 189 56.55 63.46 61.27
C GLN A 189 56.87 64.76 60.51
N ALA A 190 55.88 65.37 59.86
CA ALA A 190 56.03 66.68 59.21
C ALA A 190 55.95 67.85 60.21
N THR A 191 55.14 67.76 61.28
CA THR A 191 55.13 68.76 62.38
C THR A 191 56.38 68.65 63.25
N ASP A 192 56.89 67.43 63.50
CA ASP A 192 58.16 67.21 64.21
C ASP A 192 59.35 67.78 63.44
N ARG A 193 59.27 67.87 62.10
CA ARG A 193 60.26 68.56 61.27
C ARG A 193 60.09 70.09 61.25
N HIS A 194 58.91 70.60 61.58
CA HIS A 194 58.64 72.04 61.66
C HIS A 194 58.94 72.64 63.04
N GLU A 195 58.93 71.82 64.10
CA GLU A 195 59.27 72.21 65.48
C GLU A 195 60.77 72.10 65.81
N GLN A 196 61.62 71.69 64.86
CA GLN A 196 63.08 71.67 65.02
C GLN A 196 63.75 73.07 65.07
N TYR A 197 63.01 74.16 65.25
CA TYR A 197 63.59 75.50 65.39
C TYR A 197 63.52 76.14 66.78
N GLU A 198 62.84 75.56 67.78
CA GLU A 198 62.95 76.06 69.16
C GLU A 198 63.10 74.93 70.19
N GLN A 199 64.34 74.80 70.67
CA GLN A 199 64.83 74.33 71.97
C GLN A 199 64.07 73.26 72.78
N ASP A 200 64.82 72.17 73.05
CA ASP A 200 65.00 71.50 74.34
C ASP A 200 63.74 71.32 75.22
N GLN A 201 63.06 70.19 75.08
CA GLN A 201 62.93 69.19 76.16
C GLN A 201 62.07 68.01 75.72
N GLU A 202 62.58 66.84 76.11
CA GLU A 202 61.89 65.56 76.32
C GLU A 202 60.37 65.66 76.39
N ASP A 203 59.71 65.20 75.35
CA ASP A 203 58.96 63.94 75.39
C ASP A 203 58.28 63.79 74.03
N THR A 204 58.97 63.13 73.09
CA THR A 204 58.23 62.28 72.16
C THR A 204 57.44 61.32 73.04
N CYS A 205 56.19 61.67 73.33
CA CYS A 205 55.30 60.91 74.18
C CYS A 205 55.17 59.50 73.60
N THR A 206 56.02 58.58 74.06
CA THR A 206 55.99 57.16 73.72
C THR A 206 54.64 56.56 74.09
N ASP A 207 54.01 57.11 75.13
CA ASP A 207 52.66 56.77 75.58
C ASP A 207 51.61 57.17 74.53
N CYS A 208 51.74 58.34 73.89
CA CYS A 208 50.83 58.82 72.86
C CYS A 208 50.94 58.02 71.54
N LEU A 209 52.11 57.44 71.26
CA LEU A 209 52.32 56.50 70.15
C LEU A 209 51.81 55.10 70.49
N SER A 210 51.94 54.67 71.74
CA SER A 210 51.35 53.42 72.23
C SER A 210 49.83 53.50 72.18
N ASP A 211 49.24 54.53 72.77
CA ASP A 211 47.79 54.81 72.76
C ASP A 211 47.22 54.87 71.34
N TYR A 212 47.98 55.44 70.40
CA TYR A 212 47.57 55.52 69.01
C TYR A 212 47.64 54.19 68.27
N LYS A 213 48.71 53.41 68.50
CA LYS A 213 48.82 52.03 67.99
C LYS A 213 47.74 51.15 68.59
N GLU A 214 47.47 51.30 69.87
CA GLU A 214 46.39 50.61 70.58
C GLU A 214 45.04 51.02 70.03
N HIS A 215 44.77 52.31 69.78
CA HIS A 215 43.52 52.76 69.16
C HIS A 215 43.36 52.25 67.72
N LEU A 216 44.44 52.19 66.93
CA LEU A 216 44.42 51.60 65.59
C LEU A 216 44.13 50.10 65.65
N LEU A 217 44.84 49.38 66.52
CA LEU A 217 44.65 47.95 66.73
C LEU A 217 43.24 47.65 67.23
N HIS A 218 42.70 48.48 68.12
CA HIS A 218 41.34 48.36 68.63
C HIS A 218 40.30 48.70 67.56
N SER A 219 40.53 49.70 66.71
CA SER A 219 39.65 50.01 65.57
C SER A 219 39.66 48.92 64.51
N LEU A 220 40.83 48.32 64.23
CA LEU A 220 40.93 47.18 63.32
C LEU A 220 40.29 45.93 63.94
N ALA A 221 40.54 45.65 65.22
CA ALA A 221 39.90 44.57 65.95
C ALA A 221 38.38 44.70 65.91
N ASN A 222 37.84 45.89 66.19
CA ASN A 222 36.40 46.14 66.12
C ASN A 222 35.82 45.96 64.70
N ILE A 223 36.54 46.35 63.64
CA ILE A 223 36.09 46.13 62.25
C ILE A 223 36.06 44.63 61.91
N PHE A 224 37.00 43.85 62.42
CA PHE A 224 37.05 42.41 62.22
C PHE A 224 36.06 41.65 63.12
N ASP A 225 35.84 42.11 64.35
CA ASP A 225 34.87 41.56 65.30
C ASP A 225 33.42 41.81 64.82
N GLU A 226 33.11 43.02 64.34
CA GLU A 226 31.82 43.36 63.69
C GLU A 226 31.51 42.43 62.50
N TYR A 227 32.53 41.98 61.76
CA TYR A 227 32.37 41.04 60.66
C TYR A 227 32.21 39.59 61.13
N SER A 228 32.88 39.21 62.23
CA SER A 228 32.82 37.85 62.79
C SER A 228 31.45 37.50 63.39
N ASP A 229 30.72 38.49 63.92
CA ASP A 229 29.37 38.31 64.45
C ASP A 229 28.29 38.24 63.35
N ASP A 230 28.57 38.79 62.16
CA ASP A 230 27.63 38.86 61.04
C ASP A 230 27.71 37.65 60.08
N THR A 231 28.64 36.71 60.29
CA THR A 231 28.75 35.49 59.46
C THR A 231 27.61 34.48 59.67
N ASP A 232 26.88 34.58 60.78
CA ASP A 232 25.79 33.64 61.15
C ASP A 232 24.38 34.15 60.81
N ARG A 233 24.25 35.38 60.33
CA ARG A 233 22.95 35.94 59.92
C ARG A 233 22.68 35.63 58.45
N GLU A 234 21.64 34.82 58.20
CA GLU A 234 21.06 34.67 56.87
C GLU A 234 20.86 36.04 56.22
N PRO A 235 21.16 36.20 54.91
CA PRO A 235 21.05 37.49 54.26
C PRO A 235 19.59 37.97 54.32
N LYS A 236 19.34 39.08 55.03
CA LYS A 236 18.08 39.80 54.89
C LYS A 236 17.91 40.22 53.44
N GLU A 237 16.77 39.84 52.88
CA GLU A 237 16.29 40.20 51.55
C GLU A 237 16.60 41.65 51.22
N LEU A 238 17.55 41.84 50.31
CA LEU A 238 17.69 43.10 49.59
C LEU A 238 17.80 42.76 48.11
N LEU A 239 16.76 43.25 47.43
CA LEU A 239 16.69 43.62 46.02
C LEU A 239 16.35 42.53 45.00
N GLU A 240 15.15 42.75 44.45
CA GLU A 240 14.75 42.52 43.06
C GLU A 240 15.96 42.46 42.13
N VAL A 241 16.36 41.24 41.78
CA VAL A 241 17.14 41.05 40.56
C VAL A 241 16.14 41.23 39.43
N HIS A 242 16.35 42.31 38.66
CA HIS A 242 15.75 42.46 37.34
C HIS A 242 15.73 41.10 36.66
N SER A 243 14.51 40.62 36.40
CA SER A 243 14.27 39.52 35.48
C SER A 243 15.11 39.78 34.24
N VAL A 244 16.16 38.98 34.07
CA VAL A 244 16.85 38.85 32.79
C VAL A 244 15.73 38.59 31.78
N PRO A 245 15.57 39.40 30.72
CA PRO A 245 14.59 39.11 29.71
C PRO A 245 14.85 37.68 29.27
N SER A 246 13.85 36.81 29.41
CA SER A 246 13.77 35.63 28.56
C SER A 246 13.62 36.18 27.16
N ASP A 247 14.74 36.55 26.53
CA ASP A 247 14.82 36.65 25.10
C ASP A 247 14.65 35.21 24.63
N ASP A 248 13.41 34.84 24.34
CA ASP A 248 13.10 33.65 23.57
C ASP A 248 13.73 33.89 22.20
N ILE A 249 15.00 33.49 22.06
CA ILE A 249 15.76 33.54 20.81
C ILE A 249 15.06 32.72 19.72
N TYR A 250 14.02 31.94 20.05
CA TYR A 250 13.30 31.08 19.12
C TYR A 250 11.79 31.17 19.31
N GLU A 251 11.06 31.31 18.20
CA GLU A 251 9.61 31.24 18.09
C GLU A 251 9.16 29.93 17.42
N PHE A 252 7.92 29.51 17.67
CA PHE A 252 7.34 28.32 17.01
C PHE A 252 6.87 28.66 15.59
N GLY A 253 7.55 28.10 14.58
CA GLY A 253 7.11 28.11 13.20
C GLY A 253 6.46 26.80 12.76
N GLN A 254 5.99 26.77 11.51
CA GLN A 254 5.22 25.66 10.94
C GLN A 254 5.98 24.32 10.85
N LEU A 255 7.30 24.31 11.08
CA LEU A 255 8.16 23.12 11.05
C LEU A 255 9.03 22.96 12.32
N GLY A 256 8.82 23.76 13.37
CA GLY A 256 9.60 23.72 14.62
C GLY A 256 10.08 25.09 15.09
N LEU A 257 11.05 25.12 15.99
CA LEU A 257 11.61 26.35 16.58
C LEU A 257 12.48 27.11 15.56
N ILE A 258 12.20 28.40 15.32
CA ILE A 258 12.89 29.28 14.37
C ILE A 258 13.43 30.51 15.13
N PRO A 259 14.63 31.04 14.83
CA PRO A 259 15.17 32.21 15.53
C PRO A 259 14.26 33.45 15.46
N ALA A 260 14.00 34.10 16.61
CA ALA A 260 13.25 35.35 16.71
C ALA A 260 14.05 36.50 16.05
N MET A 261 13.57 36.97 14.89
CA MET A 261 14.24 38.00 14.12
C MET A 261 14.06 39.37 14.79
N THR A 262 15.07 39.85 15.50
CA THR A 262 15.12 41.27 15.94
C THR A 262 15.26 42.16 14.70
N THR A 263 14.37 43.16 14.59
CA THR A 263 14.16 44.07 13.45
C THR A 263 15.33 45.01 13.08
N SER A 264 16.57 44.69 13.42
CA SER A 264 17.74 45.54 13.15
C SER A 264 18.65 45.04 12.01
N VAL A 265 18.31 43.94 11.32
CA VAL A 265 19.17 43.35 10.27
C VAL A 265 18.56 43.44 8.86
N ILE A 266 17.31 43.92 8.72
CA ILE A 266 16.63 43.97 7.42
C ILE A 266 17.11 45.17 6.55
N ASP A 267 17.71 46.21 7.13
CA ASP A 267 18.11 47.41 6.37
C ASP A 267 19.43 47.26 5.57
N VAL A 268 20.12 46.12 5.62
CA VAL A 268 21.40 45.94 4.89
C VAL A 268 21.27 45.09 3.62
N LEU A 269 20.12 44.44 3.38
CA LEU A 269 19.95 43.56 2.22
C LEU A 269 18.87 44.01 1.21
N SER A 270 18.18 45.12 1.45
CA SER A 270 17.15 45.65 0.54
C SER A 270 17.69 46.55 -0.59
N ASP A 271 18.92 47.07 -0.49
CA ASP A 271 19.40 48.14 -1.39
C ASP A 271 20.22 47.67 -2.60
N ASN A 272 20.36 46.37 -2.85
CA ASN A 272 21.16 45.84 -3.98
C ASN A 272 20.39 44.90 -4.92
N SER A 273 19.14 45.20 -5.26
CA SER A 273 18.42 44.44 -6.31
C SER A 273 17.54 45.29 -7.21
N SER A 274 18.13 46.27 -7.88
CA SER A 274 17.53 46.83 -9.10
C SER A 274 18.60 47.36 -10.03
N ASN A 275 19.24 46.47 -10.81
CA ASN A 275 19.78 46.80 -12.13
C ASN A 275 20.21 45.54 -12.88
N LEU A 276 19.85 45.51 -14.18
CA LEU A 276 20.18 44.53 -15.24
C LEU A 276 19.26 43.29 -15.26
N GLY A 277 18.37 43.08 -16.22
CA GLY A 277 18.33 43.55 -17.62
C GLY A 277 18.57 42.35 -18.54
N ASP A 278 17.51 42.01 -19.30
CA ASP A 278 17.38 41.02 -20.37
C ASP A 278 18.65 40.52 -21.08
N GLY A 279 18.67 39.22 -21.40
CA GLY A 279 19.62 38.67 -22.37
C GLY A 279 19.62 37.16 -22.56
N LEU A 280 18.78 36.70 -23.50
CA LEU A 280 19.07 35.66 -24.52
C LEU A 280 19.48 34.22 -24.13
N LEU A 281 18.67 33.30 -24.65
CA LEU A 281 19.00 32.06 -25.37
C LEU A 281 19.83 30.95 -24.68
N ASN A 282 19.19 29.79 -24.64
CA ASN A 282 19.55 28.55 -25.35
C ASN A 282 19.73 27.29 -24.49
N ASP A 283 18.90 26.30 -24.86
CA ASP A 283 19.23 24.89 -25.09
C ASP A 283 20.07 24.13 -24.04
N ASN A 284 19.44 23.18 -23.35
CA ASN A 284 19.42 21.78 -23.83
C ASN A 284 18.87 20.77 -22.82
N SER A 285 18.06 19.86 -23.37
CA SER A 285 18.00 18.43 -23.07
C SER A 285 17.74 17.95 -21.63
N LYS A 286 16.55 17.40 -21.39
CA LYS A 286 16.32 15.93 -21.32
C LYS A 286 14.87 15.65 -20.93
N LYS A 287 14.09 15.25 -21.92
CA LYS A 287 12.84 14.51 -21.74
C LYS A 287 13.20 13.04 -21.52
N THR A 288 12.75 12.46 -20.42
CA THR A 288 12.46 11.03 -20.30
C THR A 288 11.00 10.90 -19.91
N ASN A 289 10.14 10.82 -20.91
CA ASN A 289 8.76 10.35 -20.76
C ASN A 289 8.81 8.83 -20.92
N ASP A 290 8.79 8.10 -19.81
CA ASP A 290 8.29 6.73 -19.77
C ASP A 290 6.85 6.83 -19.26
N ASP A 291 5.89 6.71 -20.17
CA ASP A 291 4.50 6.35 -19.85
C ASP A 291 3.74 6.00 -21.15
N SER A 292 3.83 4.74 -21.55
CA SER A 292 2.82 4.01 -22.33
C SER A 292 3.16 2.53 -22.17
N VAL A 293 2.33 1.68 -21.56
CA VAL A 293 1.17 1.06 -22.21
C VAL A 293 0.07 0.81 -21.17
N SER A 294 -0.92 1.70 -21.17
CA SER A 294 -2.30 1.38 -20.81
C SER A 294 -3.05 1.07 -22.11
N LYS A 295 -3.40 -0.19 -22.35
CA LYS A 295 -4.37 -0.59 -23.38
C LYS A 295 -5.38 -1.54 -22.75
N CYS A 296 -6.46 -0.95 -22.25
CA CYS A 296 -7.71 -1.61 -21.91
C CYS A 296 -8.82 -0.80 -22.59
N CYS A 297 -9.45 -1.38 -23.61
CA CYS A 297 -10.79 -1.12 -24.18
C CYS A 297 -10.86 -1.89 -25.50
N CYS A 298 -11.68 -2.95 -25.60
CA CYS A 298 -13.11 -2.91 -25.96
C CYS A 298 -13.30 -3.10 -27.47
N ASP A 299 -13.24 -4.35 -27.93
CA ASP A 299 -13.81 -4.77 -29.21
C ASP A 299 -14.79 -5.92 -28.93
N LEU A 300 -16.08 -5.61 -28.87
CA LEU A 300 -17.19 -6.57 -28.95
C LEU A 300 -18.49 -5.81 -29.25
N LEU A 301 -18.58 -5.26 -30.46
CA LEU A 301 -19.84 -4.89 -31.09
C LEU A 301 -19.70 -5.12 -32.59
N ASP A 302 -20.22 -6.26 -33.05
CA ASP A 302 -20.76 -6.45 -34.40
C ASP A 302 -21.45 -7.83 -34.41
N PHE A 303 -22.77 -7.86 -34.23
CA PHE A 303 -23.67 -8.83 -34.83
C PHE A 303 -25.11 -8.33 -34.61
N ALA A 304 -25.61 -7.64 -35.63
CA ALA A 304 -27.02 -7.59 -35.99
C ALA A 304 -27.25 -8.59 -37.14
#